data_AF-A0A7J8Z312-F1
#
_entry.id   AF-A0A7J8Z312-F1
#
_cell.length_a   1.000
_cell.length_b   1.000
_cell.length_c   1.000
_cell.angle_alpha   90.00
_cell.angle_beta   90.00
_cell.angle_gamma   90.00
#
_symmetry.space_group_name_H-M   'P 1'
#
loop_
_entity.id
_entity.type
_entity.pdbx_description
1 polymer ?
#
loop_
_entity_poly.entity_id
_entity_poly.type
_entity_poly.pdbx_seq_one_letter_code
_entity_poly.pdbx_strand_id
1 'polypeptide(L)'
;ISSWQIPNEVTELRKKQDSEVSKENAVSIPNIDVVAEKGSTPISLSAPAVNTGGRDAMPLRTSVVPGSSSALDLIKKKLQDPGVPSSSPVPVMPVTATHELNGSRAVDVKGLQSESNKDKLKDANGDGSISDSSSDSEDADSGPSKEECIMQFKEMLKERGVAPFSKWEKELPKIVFDPRFKAIPSHSARRSLFEHYVKTRAEEERKEKRAAQKAAIEGFKQLLDEASENIDHDTNYQTFKRKWGSDPRFEALDRKDRELLLNERVLLLKRAAEEKARAIRAAAASSFKSMLKEKGDINVNSRWSRVKDSLRDDPRYKCVKHEDREVLFNEYISELKAIEEKAERKDKVKKEEEEKLKERERELRKRKEREEQEMERVRLKVRRKEAVASFQALLVETIKDPQASWTESKPKLEKDPQGRAANPDLDSSDMEKLFREHIKMLYERCVNDFRALLAEVITQDAAAQETEGGKTALNSWSTAKRHLKPDPRYNKMPRKEREALWRRYAEDMLRKQKSALDQEEEKHTDVKGRSSGGDFGRYSSGTRRTHERR
;
A
#
# COMPACT_ATOMS: atom_id res chain seq x y z
N ILE A 1 -30.05 -22.78 18.53
CA ILE A 1 -28.96 -22.55 19.51
C ILE A 1 -27.77 -23.39 19.04
N SER A 2 -26.55 -22.83 18.99
CA SER A 2 -25.34 -23.54 18.58
C SER A 2 -24.30 -23.42 19.69
N SER A 3 -23.80 -24.55 20.18
CA SER A 3 -22.94 -24.63 21.38
C SER A 3 -21.65 -25.38 21.06
N TRP A 4 -20.69 -24.68 20.46
CA TRP A 4 -19.30 -25.12 20.37
C TRP A 4 -18.47 -24.32 21.36
N GLN A 5 -18.25 -24.87 22.56
CA GLN A 5 -17.34 -24.30 23.55
C GLN A 5 -15.90 -24.76 23.27
N ILE A 6 -14.96 -23.83 23.41
CA ILE A 6 -13.53 -24.07 23.16
C ILE A 6 -12.93 -24.79 24.38
N PRO A 7 -12.12 -25.85 24.21
CA PRO A 7 -11.47 -26.55 25.32
C PRO A 7 -10.58 -25.64 26.19
N ASN A 8 -10.58 -25.89 27.51
CA ASN A 8 -9.87 -25.07 28.51
C ASN A 8 -8.35 -24.99 28.29
N GLU A 9 -7.76 -26.00 27.64
CA GLU A 9 -6.33 -26.03 27.30
C GLU A 9 -5.94 -24.85 26.39
N VAL A 10 -6.84 -24.43 25.49
CA VAL A 10 -6.62 -23.31 24.56
C VAL A 10 -6.75 -21.96 25.27
N THR A 11 -7.60 -21.86 26.30
CA THR A 11 -7.77 -20.62 27.08
C THR A 11 -6.61 -20.43 28.07
N GLU A 12 -6.06 -21.51 28.64
CA GLU A 12 -4.82 -21.46 29.42
C GLU A 12 -3.61 -21.02 28.58
N LEU A 13 -3.45 -21.53 27.35
CA LEU A 13 -2.31 -21.19 26.50
C LEU A 13 -2.26 -19.69 26.18
N ARG A 14 -3.41 -19.06 25.87
CA ARG A 14 -3.49 -17.59 25.72
C ARG A 14 -3.12 -16.87 27.02
N LYS A 15 -3.68 -17.28 28.15
CA LYS A 15 -3.42 -16.64 29.45
C LYS A 15 -1.95 -16.74 29.88
N LYS A 16 -1.25 -17.81 29.48
CA LYS A 16 0.20 -17.95 29.65
C LYS A 16 0.96 -16.98 28.74
N GLN A 17 0.62 -16.92 27.45
CA GLN A 17 1.24 -16.01 26.48
C GLN A 17 1.12 -14.53 26.88
N ASP A 18 -0.07 -14.08 27.32
CA ASP A 18 -0.28 -12.70 27.80
C ASP A 18 0.53 -12.39 29.08
N SER A 19 0.74 -13.39 29.95
CA SER A 19 1.51 -13.25 31.20
C SER A 19 3.02 -13.23 31.00
N GLU A 20 3.51 -13.65 29.84
CA GLU A 20 4.93 -13.71 29.49
C GLU A 20 5.38 -12.38 28.84
N VAL A 21 4.60 -11.87 27.88
CA VAL A 21 4.77 -10.52 27.30
C VAL A 21 4.75 -9.42 28.37
N SER A 22 4.00 -9.62 29.45
CA SER A 22 3.90 -8.67 30.56
C SER A 22 5.14 -8.61 31.48
N LYS A 23 6.16 -9.46 31.28
CA LYS A 23 7.32 -9.57 32.19
C LYS A 23 8.63 -8.99 31.68
N GLU A 24 8.78 -8.74 30.38
CA GLU A 24 10.05 -8.21 29.84
C GLU A 24 10.23 -6.69 30.06
N ASN A 25 9.15 -5.95 30.35
CA ASN A 25 9.16 -4.49 30.57
C ASN A 25 9.15 -4.09 32.05
N ALA A 26 10.04 -4.66 32.88
CA ALA A 26 10.24 -4.23 34.27
C ALA A 26 11.69 -4.41 34.75
N VAL A 27 12.51 -3.37 34.65
CA VAL A 27 13.83 -3.27 35.32
C VAL A 27 13.84 -2.02 36.19
N SER A 28 14.14 -2.20 37.48
CA SER A 28 13.95 -1.18 38.52
C SER A 28 15.24 -0.42 38.88
N ILE A 29 15.08 0.85 39.27
CA ILE A 29 16.08 1.68 39.99
C ILE A 29 15.35 2.29 41.21
N PRO A 30 15.97 2.39 42.40
CA PRO A 30 15.23 2.46 43.68
C PRO A 30 14.74 3.86 44.11
N ASN A 31 13.83 3.85 45.09
CA ASN A 31 13.11 5.00 45.65
C ASN A 31 13.96 5.97 46.50
N ILE A 32 13.47 7.21 46.58
CA ILE A 32 13.52 8.07 47.77
C ILE A 32 12.08 8.60 48.00
N ASP A 33 11.62 8.62 49.26
CA ASP A 33 10.27 9.07 49.66
C ASP A 33 10.09 10.59 49.67
N VAL A 34 8.82 11.06 49.66
CA VAL A 34 8.19 11.95 50.69
C VAL A 34 6.94 12.70 50.17
N VAL A 35 5.78 12.40 50.81
CA VAL A 35 4.56 13.21 51.03
C VAL A 35 3.58 13.52 49.88
N ALA A 36 2.30 13.35 50.23
CA ALA A 36 1.07 13.36 49.42
C ALA A 36 0.42 14.74 49.19
N GLU A 37 -0.57 14.79 48.28
CA GLU A 37 -1.97 15.16 48.60
C GLU A 37 -2.98 14.79 47.47
N LYS A 38 -4.17 14.36 47.91
CA LYS A 38 -5.54 14.28 47.30
C LYS A 38 -5.80 14.61 45.80
N GLY A 39 -6.72 13.83 45.17
CA GLY A 39 -7.89 14.44 44.49
C GLY A 39 -8.52 13.81 43.22
N SER A 40 -9.73 13.23 43.35
CA SER A 40 -10.86 13.14 42.37
C SER A 40 -10.74 12.54 40.95
N THR A 41 -11.38 11.36 40.80
CA THR A 41 -12.47 10.97 39.84
C THR A 41 -12.53 11.50 38.38
N PRO A 42 -12.72 10.62 37.38
CA PRO A 42 -12.95 11.00 35.98
C PRO A 42 -14.43 11.29 35.64
N ILE A 43 -14.68 11.98 34.51
CA ILE A 43 -16.00 12.13 33.88
C ILE A 43 -15.92 11.57 32.45
N SER A 44 -16.95 10.80 32.06
CA SER A 44 -17.12 10.22 30.72
C SER A 44 -18.36 10.81 30.05
N LEU A 45 -18.23 11.24 28.79
CA LEU A 45 -19.37 11.60 27.93
C LEU A 45 -19.12 11.16 26.48
N SER A 46 -20.18 10.70 25.84
CA SER A 46 -20.18 10.11 24.49
C SER A 46 -20.42 11.15 23.39
N ALA A 47 -20.17 10.73 22.13
CA ALA A 47 -20.45 11.51 20.93
C ALA A 47 -21.97 11.77 20.70
N PRO A 48 -22.29 12.60 19.69
CA PRO A 48 -22.89 11.96 18.50
C PRO A 48 -22.21 12.35 17.18
N ALA A 49 -22.48 11.56 16.13
CA ALA A 49 -22.01 11.80 14.77
C ALA A 49 -23.03 12.60 13.93
N VAL A 50 -22.55 13.22 12.84
CA VAL A 50 -23.39 13.83 11.80
C VAL A 50 -22.88 13.42 10.41
N ASN A 51 -23.82 13.06 9.52
CA ASN A 51 -23.53 12.60 8.17
C ASN A 51 -23.73 13.72 7.13
N THR A 52 -22.73 13.99 6.32
CA THR A 52 -22.88 14.51 4.94
C THR A 52 -21.77 13.94 4.07
N GLY A 53 -22.13 13.48 2.87
CA GLY A 53 -21.18 12.91 1.90
C GLY A 53 -20.95 13.84 0.70
N GLY A 54 -19.86 13.60 -0.03
CA GLY A 54 -19.55 14.31 -1.28
C GLY A 54 -18.31 13.70 -1.94
N ARG A 55 -18.40 13.40 -3.24
CA ARG A 55 -17.26 12.96 -4.05
C ARG A 55 -16.42 14.17 -4.46
N ASP A 56 -15.11 13.99 -4.56
CA ASP A 56 -14.46 13.81 -5.87
C ASP A 56 -12.99 13.36 -5.72
N ALA A 57 -12.41 12.87 -6.82
CA ALA A 57 -11.07 12.28 -6.82
C ALA A 57 -10.31 12.57 -8.12
N MET A 58 -9.04 12.96 -8.00
CA MET A 58 -8.01 12.84 -9.04
C MET A 58 -6.64 12.63 -8.36
N PRO A 59 -5.73 11.80 -8.93
CA PRO A 59 -4.54 11.33 -8.21
C PRO A 59 -3.26 12.11 -8.55
N LEU A 60 -2.35 12.22 -7.57
CA LEU A 60 -0.95 12.57 -7.81
C LEU A 60 -0.08 11.31 -7.86
N ARG A 61 0.88 11.31 -8.80
CA ARG A 61 1.79 10.19 -9.05
C ARG A 61 2.98 10.23 -8.08
N THR A 62 3.41 9.06 -7.63
CA THR A 62 4.77 8.84 -7.11
C THR A 62 5.53 7.87 -8.03
N SER A 63 6.85 8.04 -8.11
CA SER A 63 7.72 7.30 -9.04
C SER A 63 8.25 6.02 -8.42
N VAL A 64 8.50 4.99 -9.24
CA VAL A 64 9.07 3.70 -8.82
C VAL A 64 10.40 3.47 -9.56
N VAL A 65 11.40 3.00 -8.82
CA VAL A 65 12.71 2.54 -9.31
C VAL A 65 12.88 1.08 -8.83
N PRO A 66 13.41 0.15 -9.64
CA PRO A 66 12.97 -1.25 -9.60
C PRO A 66 13.79 -2.17 -8.68
N GLY A 67 13.20 -3.30 -8.29
CA GLY A 67 13.88 -4.37 -7.56
C GLY A 67 13.19 -5.74 -7.65
N SER A 68 14.00 -6.76 -7.91
CA SER A 68 13.71 -8.22 -7.90
C SER A 68 12.76 -8.80 -8.96
N SER A 69 13.18 -9.92 -9.53
CA SER A 69 12.42 -10.77 -10.46
C SER A 69 11.61 -11.83 -9.69
N SER A 70 10.53 -12.35 -10.29
CA SER A 70 9.74 -13.47 -9.75
C SER A 70 9.34 -14.45 -10.86
N ALA A 71 9.33 -15.75 -10.55
CA ALA A 71 9.42 -16.83 -11.53
C ALA A 71 8.10 -17.22 -12.23
N LEU A 72 7.18 -16.27 -12.48
CA LEU A 72 5.84 -16.54 -13.02
C LEU A 72 5.59 -16.02 -14.45
N ASP A 73 6.43 -15.13 -14.99
CA ASP A 73 6.21 -14.59 -16.35
C ASP A 73 6.57 -15.57 -17.48
N LEU A 74 7.29 -16.66 -17.20
CA LEU A 74 7.83 -17.56 -18.23
C LEU A 74 6.80 -18.49 -18.89
N ILE A 75 5.58 -18.58 -18.34
CA ILE A 75 4.56 -19.58 -18.75
C ILE A 75 3.50 -18.97 -19.70
N LYS A 76 3.37 -17.63 -19.78
CA LYS A 76 2.26 -16.97 -20.49
C LYS A 76 2.60 -16.42 -21.89
N LYS A 77 3.53 -17.04 -22.63
CA LYS A 77 3.88 -16.59 -24.00
C LYS A 77 4.19 -17.72 -25.01
N LYS A 78 3.23 -18.64 -25.20
CA LYS A 78 3.24 -19.60 -26.33
C LYS A 78 1.81 -19.93 -26.79
N LEU A 79 1.30 -19.15 -27.75
CA LEU A 79 0.25 -19.51 -28.74
C LEU A 79 0.04 -18.32 -29.71
N GLN A 80 -0.44 -18.61 -30.93
CA GLN A 80 -0.69 -17.69 -32.06
C GLN A 80 0.56 -17.02 -32.70
N ASP A 81 0.74 -16.97 -34.03
CA ASP A 81 0.19 -17.83 -35.10
C ASP A 81 1.17 -17.94 -36.33
N PRO A 82 0.83 -18.15 -37.64
CA PRO A 82 1.53 -19.18 -38.44
C PRO A 82 2.41 -18.67 -39.62
N GLY A 83 3.20 -19.57 -40.24
CA GLY A 83 3.89 -19.33 -41.52
C GLY A 83 4.95 -20.38 -41.91
N VAL A 84 5.08 -20.67 -43.22
CA VAL A 84 6.03 -21.62 -43.88
C VAL A 84 6.28 -21.12 -45.33
N PRO A 85 7.25 -21.63 -46.13
CA PRO A 85 8.35 -22.59 -45.86
C PRO A 85 9.75 -22.19 -46.45
N SER A 86 10.74 -23.10 -46.31
CA SER A 86 11.62 -23.60 -47.41
C SER A 86 13.15 -23.55 -47.20
N SER A 87 13.82 -24.45 -47.96
CA SER A 87 15.25 -24.66 -48.28
C SER A 87 16.29 -25.08 -47.20
N SER A 88 16.94 -26.20 -47.51
CA SER A 88 18.23 -26.67 -46.96
C SER A 88 19.32 -26.60 -48.06
N PRO A 89 20.60 -26.92 -47.78
CA PRO A 89 21.04 -28.32 -47.91
C PRO A 89 22.06 -28.82 -46.85
N VAL A 90 22.32 -30.12 -46.89
CA VAL A 90 23.28 -30.89 -46.05
C VAL A 90 24.55 -31.21 -46.87
N PRO A 91 25.67 -31.76 -46.30
CA PRO A 91 25.82 -33.21 -46.01
C PRO A 91 26.59 -33.46 -44.67
N VAL A 92 26.96 -34.67 -44.18
CA VAL A 92 27.27 -35.99 -44.78
C VAL A 92 26.81 -37.15 -43.83
N MET A 93 26.51 -38.35 -44.35
CA MET A 93 26.24 -39.62 -43.63
C MET A 93 27.30 -40.71 -43.95
N PRO A 94 27.35 -41.90 -43.28
CA PRO A 94 26.54 -43.10 -43.62
C PRO A 94 25.94 -43.87 -42.40
N VAL A 95 24.71 -44.44 -42.39
CA VAL A 95 24.20 -45.73 -42.99
C VAL A 95 24.71 -46.98 -42.21
N THR A 96 23.93 -48.00 -41.78
CA THR A 96 22.76 -48.77 -42.33
C THR A 96 21.49 -48.74 -41.44
N ALA A 97 20.24 -48.62 -41.95
CA ALA A 97 19.37 -49.59 -42.66
C ALA A 97 18.87 -50.76 -41.76
N THR A 98 17.58 -51.17 -41.69
CA THR A 98 16.30 -50.79 -42.36
C THR A 98 15.10 -51.21 -41.43
N HIS A 99 13.79 -51.18 -41.70
CA HIS A 99 12.93 -51.03 -42.90
C HIS A 99 11.55 -50.34 -42.58
N GLU A 100 10.67 -50.37 -43.58
CA GLU A 100 9.29 -49.88 -43.83
C GLU A 100 8.11 -50.61 -43.08
N LEU A 101 6.81 -50.25 -43.15
CA LEU A 101 6.01 -49.06 -43.60
C LEU A 101 4.53 -49.14 -43.10
N ASN A 102 3.78 -48.02 -43.19
CA ASN A 102 2.31 -47.86 -43.24
C ASN A 102 1.43 -48.33 -42.04
N GLY A 103 0.26 -47.72 -41.76
CA GLY A 103 -0.26 -46.43 -42.25
C GLY A 103 -1.80 -46.30 -42.30
N SER A 104 -2.37 -45.32 -41.56
CA SER A 104 -3.77 -44.82 -41.64
C SER A 104 -4.90 -45.83 -41.29
N ARG A 105 -6.13 -45.45 -40.90
CA ARG A 105 -6.87 -44.15 -40.90
C ARG A 105 -7.88 -44.13 -39.73
N ALA A 106 -8.37 -42.95 -39.32
CA ALA A 106 -9.35 -42.79 -38.23
C ALA A 106 -10.81 -42.58 -38.71
N VAL A 107 -11.78 -42.87 -37.83
CA VAL A 107 -13.16 -42.33 -37.82
C VAL A 107 -13.66 -42.21 -36.36
N ASP A 108 -14.37 -41.13 -36.01
CA ASP A 108 -14.94 -40.82 -34.69
C ASP A 108 -16.23 -41.57 -34.33
N VAL A 109 -16.52 -41.76 -33.03
CA VAL A 109 -17.85 -41.46 -32.40
C VAL A 109 -17.71 -41.05 -30.91
N LYS A 110 -17.62 -39.73 -30.67
CA LYS A 110 -18.45 -38.89 -29.77
C LYS A 110 -18.98 -39.37 -28.39
N GLY A 111 -18.56 -38.65 -27.33
CA GLY A 111 -19.40 -38.25 -26.16
C GLY A 111 -19.32 -39.09 -24.88
N LEU A 112 -19.79 -38.61 -23.70
CA LEU A 112 -20.13 -37.25 -23.23
C LEU A 112 -20.30 -37.26 -21.68
N GLN A 113 -20.42 -36.07 -21.05
CA GLN A 113 -20.87 -35.79 -19.66
C GLN A 113 -19.87 -36.15 -18.52
N SER A 114 -19.61 -35.35 -17.46
CA SER A 114 -20.15 -34.12 -16.83
C SER A 114 -20.90 -34.32 -15.51
N GLU A 115 -20.20 -34.01 -14.41
CA GLU A 115 -20.63 -33.38 -13.15
C GLU A 115 -22.09 -33.44 -12.64
N SER A 116 -22.19 -33.92 -11.39
CA SER A 116 -22.84 -33.25 -10.24
C SER A 116 -24.35 -33.40 -9.94
N ASN A 117 -24.63 -33.21 -8.64
CA ASN A 117 -25.92 -32.94 -7.95
C ASN A 117 -26.88 -34.12 -7.65
N LYS A 118 -27.77 -34.05 -6.64
CA LYS A 118 -27.72 -33.42 -5.29
C LYS A 118 -29.01 -33.76 -4.48
N ASP A 119 -28.86 -34.09 -3.18
CA ASP A 119 -29.82 -34.04 -2.05
C ASP A 119 -31.30 -34.51 -2.15
N LYS A 120 -31.73 -35.20 -1.06
CA LYS A 120 -33.04 -35.07 -0.35
C LYS A 120 -34.30 -35.66 -1.02
N LEU A 121 -35.42 -35.93 -0.31
CA LEU A 121 -35.87 -35.78 1.11
C LEU A 121 -36.38 -37.20 1.58
N LYS A 122 -36.36 -37.67 2.84
CA LYS A 122 -37.21 -37.35 4.04
C LYS A 122 -38.72 -37.68 3.81
N ASP A 123 -39.56 -38.21 4.69
CA ASP A 123 -39.69 -38.45 6.16
C ASP A 123 -40.13 -39.94 6.43
N ALA A 124 -40.31 -40.53 7.63
CA ALA A 124 -39.85 -40.32 9.02
C ALA A 124 -40.28 -41.52 9.92
N ASN A 125 -39.69 -41.64 11.13
CA ASN A 125 -40.07 -42.54 12.25
C ASN A 125 -39.95 -44.07 11.99
N GLY A 126 -39.81 -44.94 13.00
CA GLY A 126 -39.73 -44.70 14.45
C GLY A 126 -39.20 -45.93 15.23
N ASP A 127 -38.89 -45.69 16.51
CA ASP A 127 -38.32 -46.61 17.51
C ASP A 127 -39.31 -47.71 18.00
N GLY A 128 -38.78 -48.76 18.65
CA GLY A 128 -39.51 -49.92 19.18
C GLY A 128 -38.82 -51.24 18.78
N SER A 129 -38.00 -51.90 19.61
CA SER A 129 -38.22 -52.49 20.95
C SER A 129 -38.44 -54.01 20.88
N ILE A 130 -37.84 -54.69 21.85
CA ILE A 130 -37.75 -56.16 22.03
C ILE A 130 -39.08 -56.84 22.42
N SER A 131 -39.03 -58.19 22.44
CA SER A 131 -39.99 -59.16 23.00
C SER A 131 -41.08 -59.66 22.06
N ASP A 132 -41.60 -60.90 22.17
CA ASP A 132 -41.02 -62.18 22.64
C ASP A 132 -41.94 -63.33 22.16
N SER A 133 -41.42 -64.56 22.11
CA SER A 133 -42.10 -65.88 22.16
C SER A 133 -43.43 -66.13 21.42
N SER A 134 -43.45 -67.24 20.66
CA SER A 134 -44.59 -68.16 20.48
C SER A 134 -45.91 -67.64 19.87
N SER A 135 -46.16 -68.04 18.61
CA SER A 135 -47.24 -69.01 18.38
C SER A 135 -46.99 -69.87 17.13
N ASP A 136 -47.37 -71.13 17.28
CA ASP A 136 -47.54 -72.15 16.26
C ASP A 136 -48.64 -71.77 15.23
N SER A 137 -48.34 -71.93 13.92
CA SER A 137 -49.31 -72.12 12.82
C SER A 137 -48.60 -72.52 11.52
N GLU A 138 -49.17 -73.47 10.79
CA GLU A 138 -48.50 -74.22 9.70
C GLU A 138 -48.37 -73.48 8.34
N ASP A 139 -47.38 -73.95 7.57
CA ASP A 139 -47.30 -74.02 6.09
C ASP A 139 -47.68 -72.79 5.21
N ALA A 140 -46.64 -72.08 4.75
CA ALA A 140 -46.65 -71.42 3.44
C ALA A 140 -45.21 -71.26 2.89
N ASP A 141 -44.89 -71.97 1.80
CA ASP A 141 -43.61 -71.91 1.05
C ASP A 141 -43.24 -70.48 0.60
N SER A 142 -42.57 -69.76 1.47
CA SER A 142 -41.97 -68.46 1.18
C SER A 142 -40.58 -68.68 0.58
N GLY A 143 -40.56 -68.95 -0.73
CA GLY A 143 -39.35 -69.29 -1.48
C GLY A 143 -38.19 -68.30 -1.29
N PRO A 144 -36.94 -68.76 -1.56
CA PRO A 144 -35.70 -68.11 -1.09
C PRO A 144 -35.65 -66.63 -1.42
N SER A 145 -35.18 -65.83 -0.46
CA SER A 145 -35.27 -64.37 -0.57
C SER A 145 -34.53 -63.85 -1.80
N LYS A 146 -34.89 -62.64 -2.25
CA LYS A 146 -34.24 -62.01 -3.40
C LYS A 146 -32.72 -61.90 -3.23
N GLU A 147 -32.24 -61.77 -2.00
CA GLU A 147 -30.81 -61.67 -1.69
C GLU A 147 -30.15 -63.05 -1.63
N GLU A 148 -30.81 -64.07 -1.08
CA GLU A 148 -30.38 -65.47 -1.19
C GLU A 148 -30.31 -65.93 -2.65
N CYS A 149 -31.30 -65.62 -3.48
CA CYS A 149 -31.28 -65.92 -4.91
C CYS A 149 -30.07 -65.29 -5.61
N ILE A 150 -29.69 -64.06 -5.22
CA ILE A 150 -28.49 -63.38 -5.73
C ILE A 150 -27.20 -64.04 -5.21
N MET A 151 -27.18 -64.48 -3.95
CA MET A 151 -26.05 -65.20 -3.35
C MET A 151 -25.85 -66.57 -4.01
N GLN A 152 -26.91 -67.38 -4.09
CA GLN A 152 -26.93 -68.69 -4.77
C GLN A 152 -26.56 -68.56 -6.26
N PHE A 153 -26.95 -67.49 -6.94
CA PHE A 153 -26.52 -67.22 -8.32
C PHE A 153 -25.01 -66.92 -8.39
N LYS A 154 -24.45 -66.10 -7.49
CA LYS A 154 -22.99 -65.85 -7.42
C LYS A 154 -22.21 -67.11 -7.05
N GLU A 155 -22.76 -67.95 -6.19
CA GLU A 155 -22.19 -69.25 -5.81
C GLU A 155 -22.23 -70.25 -6.96
N MET A 156 -23.34 -70.34 -7.70
CA MET A 156 -23.42 -71.08 -8.95
C MET A 156 -22.35 -70.62 -9.96
N LEU A 157 -22.11 -69.32 -10.12
CA LEU A 157 -21.02 -68.83 -11.00
C LEU A 157 -19.63 -69.29 -10.50
N LYS A 158 -19.41 -69.39 -9.18
CA LYS A 158 -18.19 -69.92 -8.57
C LYS A 158 -18.03 -71.43 -8.82
N GLU A 159 -19.06 -72.23 -8.53
CA GLU A 159 -19.07 -73.68 -8.73
C GLU A 159 -18.89 -74.08 -10.20
N ARG A 160 -19.56 -73.38 -11.12
CA ARG A 160 -19.53 -73.66 -12.56
C ARG A 160 -18.24 -73.16 -13.24
N GLY A 161 -17.27 -72.66 -12.45
CA GLY A 161 -15.94 -72.28 -12.92
C GLY A 161 -15.96 -71.09 -13.90
N VAL A 162 -16.84 -70.11 -13.65
CA VAL A 162 -16.92 -68.90 -14.49
C VAL A 162 -15.66 -68.07 -14.33
N ALA A 163 -14.85 -68.05 -15.38
CA ALA A 163 -13.52 -67.44 -15.34
C ALA A 163 -13.58 -65.91 -15.23
N PRO A 164 -12.62 -65.28 -14.52
CA PRO A 164 -12.36 -63.85 -14.65
C PRO A 164 -12.23 -63.44 -16.12
N PHE A 165 -12.77 -62.28 -16.48
CA PHE A 165 -12.85 -61.74 -17.84
C PHE A 165 -13.65 -62.55 -18.88
N SER A 166 -14.34 -63.64 -18.51
CA SER A 166 -15.14 -64.39 -19.48
C SER A 166 -16.40 -63.62 -19.93
N LYS A 167 -16.82 -63.84 -21.18
CA LYS A 167 -18.03 -63.19 -21.74
C LYS A 167 -19.29 -63.97 -21.39
N TRP A 168 -20.39 -63.26 -21.12
CA TRP A 168 -21.71 -63.84 -20.79
C TRP A 168 -22.10 -64.99 -21.73
N GLU A 169 -21.94 -64.77 -23.04
CA GLU A 169 -22.36 -65.69 -24.10
C GLU A 169 -21.54 -66.99 -24.13
N LYS A 170 -20.31 -66.99 -23.60
CA LYS A 170 -19.44 -68.17 -23.51
C LYS A 170 -19.73 -69.04 -22.28
N GLU A 171 -20.20 -68.42 -21.20
CA GLU A 171 -20.46 -69.08 -19.93
C GLU A 171 -21.93 -69.50 -19.79
N LEU A 172 -22.85 -68.82 -20.49
CA LEU A 172 -24.28 -69.09 -20.49
C LEU A 172 -24.63 -70.59 -20.68
N PRO A 173 -24.02 -71.36 -21.61
CA PRO A 173 -24.32 -72.80 -21.76
C PRO A 173 -24.00 -73.65 -20.53
N LYS A 174 -23.05 -73.23 -19.68
CA LYS A 174 -22.67 -73.93 -18.44
C LYS A 174 -23.65 -73.68 -17.28
N ILE A 175 -24.40 -72.58 -17.33
CA ILE A 175 -25.24 -72.10 -16.22
C ILE A 175 -26.74 -72.12 -16.51
N VAL A 176 -27.15 -72.07 -17.79
CA VAL A 176 -28.57 -71.95 -18.20
C VAL A 176 -29.46 -73.10 -17.73
N PHE A 177 -28.88 -74.29 -17.50
CA PHE A 177 -29.60 -75.47 -17.02
C PHE A 177 -29.68 -75.59 -15.49
N ASP A 178 -28.94 -74.77 -14.73
CA ASP A 178 -28.93 -74.81 -13.26
C ASP A 178 -30.22 -74.21 -12.68
N PRO A 179 -30.86 -74.82 -11.67
CA PRO A 179 -32.06 -74.25 -11.03
C PRO A 179 -31.84 -72.81 -10.50
N ARG A 180 -30.64 -72.50 -9.98
CA ARG A 180 -30.31 -71.18 -9.42
C ARG A 180 -30.21 -70.09 -10.50
N PHE A 181 -29.94 -70.46 -11.75
CA PHE A 181 -30.06 -69.54 -12.88
C PHE A 181 -31.51 -69.12 -13.11
N LYS A 182 -32.45 -70.08 -13.03
CA LYS A 182 -33.89 -69.82 -13.23
C LYS A 182 -34.47 -68.95 -12.12
N ALA A 183 -34.04 -69.14 -10.87
CA ALA A 183 -34.50 -68.43 -9.68
C ALA A 183 -34.42 -66.88 -9.75
N ILE A 184 -33.54 -66.32 -10.57
CA ILE A 184 -33.54 -64.88 -10.90
C ILE A 184 -34.31 -64.70 -12.22
N PRO A 185 -35.55 -64.15 -12.26
CA PRO A 185 -36.36 -64.21 -13.48
C PRO A 185 -35.84 -63.32 -14.63
N SER A 186 -35.32 -62.14 -14.32
CA SER A 186 -34.91 -61.14 -15.32
C SER A 186 -33.55 -61.44 -15.93
N HIS A 187 -33.50 -61.58 -17.27
CA HIS A 187 -32.25 -61.73 -18.03
C HIS A 187 -31.27 -60.56 -17.79
N SER A 188 -31.77 -59.33 -17.66
CA SER A 188 -30.94 -58.16 -17.35
C SER A 188 -30.31 -58.26 -15.96
N ALA A 189 -31.08 -58.72 -14.96
CA ALA A 189 -30.55 -58.96 -13.62
C ALA A 189 -29.49 -60.07 -13.60
N ARG A 190 -29.76 -61.22 -14.24
CA ARG A 190 -28.79 -62.32 -14.38
C ARG A 190 -27.48 -61.84 -15.01
N ARG A 191 -27.56 -61.07 -16.10
CA ARG A 191 -26.39 -60.53 -16.81
C ARG A 191 -25.62 -59.52 -15.97
N SER A 192 -26.30 -58.57 -15.34
CA SER A 192 -25.68 -57.57 -14.45
C SER A 192 -24.94 -58.23 -13.27
N LEU A 193 -25.52 -59.26 -12.67
CA LEU A 193 -24.91 -60.03 -11.59
C LEU A 193 -23.70 -60.85 -12.06
N PHE A 194 -23.73 -61.38 -13.28
CA PHE A 194 -22.57 -62.01 -13.92
C PHE A 194 -21.45 -61.00 -14.19
N GLU A 195 -21.75 -59.87 -14.80
CA GLU A 195 -20.75 -58.84 -15.12
C GLU A 195 -20.13 -58.25 -13.85
N HIS A 196 -20.92 -58.08 -12.78
CA HIS A 196 -20.41 -57.76 -11.44
C HIS A 196 -19.55 -58.88 -10.86
N TYR A 197 -19.99 -60.15 -10.89
CA TYR A 197 -19.23 -61.27 -10.35
C TYR A 197 -17.86 -61.41 -11.04
N VAL A 198 -17.83 -61.38 -12.36
CA VAL A 198 -16.61 -61.47 -13.17
C VAL A 198 -15.68 -60.28 -12.92
N LYS A 199 -16.23 -59.07 -12.76
CA LYS A 199 -15.44 -57.88 -12.38
C LYS A 199 -14.84 -58.01 -10.98
N THR A 200 -15.63 -58.39 -9.99
CA THR A 200 -15.18 -58.55 -8.59
C THR A 200 -14.12 -59.65 -8.50
N ARG A 201 -14.32 -60.81 -9.13
CA ARG A 201 -13.31 -61.88 -9.17
C ARG A 201 -11.98 -61.45 -9.77
N ALA A 202 -12.02 -60.73 -10.90
CA ALA A 202 -10.82 -60.15 -11.50
C ALA A 202 -10.14 -59.10 -10.59
N GLU A 203 -10.89 -58.40 -9.74
CA GLU A 203 -10.34 -57.43 -8.79
C GLU A 203 -9.75 -58.10 -7.54
N GLU A 204 -10.42 -59.13 -7.00
CA GLU A 204 -9.92 -60.01 -5.94
C GLU A 204 -8.58 -60.65 -6.32
N GLU A 205 -8.51 -61.33 -7.47
CA GLU A 205 -7.27 -61.99 -7.96
C GLU A 205 -6.11 -60.98 -8.09
N ARG A 206 -6.37 -59.78 -8.63
CA ARG A 206 -5.35 -58.72 -8.70
C ARG A 206 -5.02 -58.10 -7.33
N LYS A 207 -5.93 -58.12 -6.35
CA LYS A 207 -5.70 -57.63 -4.98
C LYS A 207 -4.84 -58.63 -4.22
N GLU A 208 -5.15 -59.92 -4.30
CA GLU A 208 -4.38 -61.03 -3.74
C GLU A 208 -2.96 -61.05 -4.31
N LYS A 209 -2.80 -60.97 -5.63
CA LYS A 209 -1.47 -60.92 -6.27
C LYS A 209 -0.62 -59.73 -5.80
N ARG A 210 -1.22 -58.55 -5.64
CA ARG A 210 -0.52 -57.36 -5.09
C ARG A 210 -0.21 -57.51 -3.60
N ALA A 211 -1.12 -58.10 -2.81
CA ALA A 211 -0.91 -58.36 -1.40
C ALA A 211 0.23 -59.37 -1.17
N ALA A 212 0.28 -60.45 -1.95
CA ALA A 212 1.37 -61.42 -1.95
C ALA A 212 2.72 -60.78 -2.32
N GLN A 213 2.77 -59.97 -3.39
CA GLN A 213 4.01 -59.25 -3.74
C GLN A 213 4.42 -58.26 -2.64
N LYS A 214 3.49 -57.52 -2.03
CA LYS A 214 3.80 -56.64 -0.89
C LYS A 214 4.36 -57.44 0.29
N ALA A 215 3.74 -58.56 0.65
CA ALA A 215 4.19 -59.41 1.74
C ALA A 215 5.59 -60.01 1.49
N ALA A 216 5.90 -60.39 0.25
CA ALA A 216 7.25 -60.82 -0.14
C ALA A 216 8.29 -59.68 -0.03
N ILE A 217 7.94 -58.46 -0.44
CA ILE A 217 8.80 -57.26 -0.27
C ILE A 217 9.01 -56.96 1.22
N GLU A 218 7.96 -57.05 2.03
CA GLU A 218 8.01 -56.78 3.47
C GLU A 218 8.84 -57.84 4.23
N GLY A 219 8.68 -59.12 3.90
CA GLY A 219 9.52 -60.21 4.41
C GLY A 219 10.97 -60.09 3.99
N PHE A 220 11.27 -59.64 2.76
CA PHE A 220 12.64 -59.37 2.34
C PHE A 220 13.24 -58.17 3.08
N LYS A 221 12.46 -57.13 3.39
CA LYS A 221 12.92 -56.01 4.23
C LYS A 221 13.21 -56.46 5.67
N GLN A 222 12.36 -57.29 6.28
CA GLN A 222 12.64 -57.92 7.58
C GLN A 222 13.95 -58.72 7.55
N LEU A 223 14.18 -59.52 6.50
CA LEU A 223 15.43 -60.24 6.29
C LEU A 223 16.66 -59.30 6.16
N LEU A 224 16.53 -58.14 5.51
CA LEU A 224 17.61 -57.14 5.45
C LEU A 224 17.89 -56.46 6.80
N ASP A 225 16.87 -56.31 7.65
CA ASP A 225 17.01 -55.76 9.00
C ASP A 225 17.60 -56.77 9.99
N GLU A 226 17.16 -58.03 9.96
CA GLU A 226 17.78 -59.16 10.68
C GLU A 226 19.24 -59.37 10.24
N ALA A 227 19.52 -59.27 8.94
CA ALA A 227 20.85 -59.38 8.39
C ALA A 227 21.70 -58.11 8.57
N SER A 228 21.23 -57.06 9.27
CA SER A 228 21.89 -55.75 9.27
C SER A 228 23.32 -55.75 9.83
N GLU A 229 23.65 -56.62 10.80
CA GLU A 229 25.05 -56.82 11.26
C GLU A 229 25.96 -57.45 10.19
N ASN A 230 25.38 -58.06 9.16
CA ASN A 230 26.05 -58.72 8.05
C ASN A 230 26.00 -57.90 6.75
N ILE A 231 25.44 -56.69 6.78
CA ILE A 231 25.36 -55.76 5.65
C ILE A 231 26.09 -54.47 6.02
N ASP A 232 27.25 -54.25 5.40
CA ASP A 232 27.99 -53.00 5.46
C ASP A 232 27.69 -52.11 4.23
N HIS A 233 28.49 -51.06 4.03
CA HIS A 233 28.33 -50.09 2.95
C HIS A 233 28.95 -50.51 1.61
N ASP A 234 29.67 -51.64 1.57
CA ASP A 234 30.30 -52.21 0.37
C ASP A 234 29.73 -53.61 0.02
N THR A 235 28.76 -54.09 0.80
CA THR A 235 28.11 -55.40 0.65
C THR A 235 27.40 -55.52 -0.68
N ASN A 236 27.76 -56.53 -1.47
CA ASN A 236 27.17 -56.80 -2.77
C ASN A 236 26.20 -57.98 -2.77
N TYR A 237 25.41 -58.08 -3.85
CA TYR A 237 24.39 -59.12 -4.02
C TYR A 237 24.93 -60.56 -3.91
N GLN A 238 26.14 -60.83 -4.41
CA GLN A 238 26.72 -62.19 -4.35
C GLN A 238 27.22 -62.54 -2.94
N THR A 239 27.77 -61.57 -2.21
CA THR A 239 28.12 -61.76 -0.79
C THR A 239 26.89 -61.96 0.09
N PHE A 240 25.80 -61.22 -0.17
CA PHE A 240 24.54 -61.37 0.56
C PHE A 240 23.85 -62.71 0.25
N LYS A 241 23.69 -63.06 -1.05
CA LYS A 241 23.09 -64.34 -1.49
C LYS A 241 23.84 -65.55 -0.93
N ARG A 242 25.16 -65.49 -0.77
CA ARG A 242 25.94 -66.61 -0.21
C ARG A 242 25.60 -66.93 1.25
N LYS A 243 25.14 -65.96 2.04
CA LYS A 243 24.67 -66.19 3.42
C LYS A 243 23.17 -66.47 3.50
N TRP A 244 22.35 -65.68 2.82
CA TRP A 244 20.89 -65.66 3.00
C TRP A 244 20.09 -66.28 1.85
N GLY A 245 20.77 -66.87 0.86
CA GLY A 245 20.16 -67.42 -0.35
C GLY A 245 19.22 -68.61 -0.15
N SER A 246 19.20 -69.20 1.04
CA SER A 246 18.30 -70.30 1.42
C SER A 246 17.10 -69.85 2.27
N ASP A 247 16.98 -68.57 2.60
CA ASP A 247 15.83 -68.05 3.35
C ASP A 247 14.58 -68.00 2.45
N PRO A 248 13.41 -68.51 2.89
CA PRO A 248 12.18 -68.45 2.09
C PRO A 248 11.80 -67.02 1.65
N ARG A 249 12.11 -66.01 2.45
CA ARG A 249 11.89 -64.59 2.15
C ARG A 249 12.86 -64.06 1.10
N PHE A 250 14.08 -64.63 1.03
CA PHE A 250 15.02 -64.35 -0.05
C PHE A 250 14.50 -64.88 -1.39
N GLU A 251 14.00 -66.11 -1.43
CA GLU A 251 13.51 -66.71 -2.69
C GLU A 251 12.09 -66.27 -3.11
N ALA A 252 11.30 -65.67 -2.21
CA ALA A 252 9.93 -65.18 -2.50
C ALA A 252 9.83 -64.00 -3.50
N LEU A 253 10.95 -63.32 -3.81
CA LEU A 253 11.01 -62.21 -4.77
C LEU A 253 11.73 -62.59 -6.07
N ASP A 254 11.59 -61.79 -7.13
CA ASP A 254 12.45 -61.92 -8.32
C ASP A 254 13.86 -61.34 -8.04
N ARG A 255 14.87 -61.67 -8.87
CA ARG A 255 16.24 -61.17 -8.66
C ARG A 255 16.32 -59.64 -8.64
N LYS A 256 15.56 -58.95 -9.49
CA LYS A 256 15.62 -57.48 -9.63
C LYS A 256 15.09 -56.80 -8.37
N ASP A 257 13.96 -57.29 -7.84
CA ASP A 257 13.39 -56.78 -6.59
C ASP A 257 14.35 -57.02 -5.41
N ARG A 258 14.94 -58.23 -5.29
CA ARG A 258 15.96 -58.53 -4.26
C ARG A 258 17.18 -57.60 -4.36
N GLU A 259 17.70 -57.41 -5.57
CA GLU A 259 18.91 -56.62 -5.83
C GLU A 259 18.65 -55.12 -5.64
N LEU A 260 17.47 -54.62 -6.00
CA LEU A 260 17.02 -53.25 -5.74
C LEU A 260 16.89 -52.95 -4.24
N LEU A 261 16.24 -53.84 -3.48
CA LEU A 261 16.01 -53.67 -2.05
C LEU A 261 17.31 -53.74 -1.22
N LEU A 262 18.24 -54.63 -1.60
CA LEU A 262 19.57 -54.67 -1.01
C LEU A 262 20.35 -53.38 -1.32
N ASN A 263 20.32 -52.91 -2.57
CA ASN A 263 20.99 -51.67 -2.97
C ASN A 263 20.40 -50.43 -2.28
N GLU A 264 19.09 -50.39 -2.00
CA GLU A 264 18.45 -49.34 -1.19
C GLU A 264 19.08 -49.30 0.23
N ARG A 265 19.21 -50.45 0.90
CA ARG A 265 19.80 -50.54 2.24
C ARG A 265 21.29 -50.17 2.27
N VAL A 266 22.08 -50.74 1.36
CA VAL A 266 23.53 -50.46 1.26
C VAL A 266 23.79 -48.98 0.96
N LEU A 267 22.98 -48.35 0.10
CA LEU A 267 23.08 -46.92 -0.21
C LEU A 267 22.77 -46.02 1.02
N LEU A 268 21.82 -46.40 1.87
CA LEU A 268 21.55 -45.68 3.12
C LEU A 268 22.73 -45.77 4.10
N LEU A 269 23.30 -46.97 4.27
CA LEU A 269 24.49 -47.20 5.11
C LEU A 269 25.70 -46.41 4.58
N LYS A 270 25.90 -46.38 3.26
CA LYS A 270 26.95 -45.59 2.61
C LYS A 270 26.81 -44.10 2.85
N ARG A 271 25.61 -43.53 2.68
CA ARG A 271 25.35 -42.10 2.99
C ARG A 271 25.65 -41.79 4.47
N ALA A 272 25.22 -42.65 5.39
CA ALA A 272 25.46 -42.47 6.83
C ALA A 272 26.96 -42.56 7.18
N ALA A 273 27.72 -43.45 6.53
CA ALA A 273 29.17 -43.55 6.69
C ALA A 273 29.89 -42.29 6.13
N GLU A 274 29.52 -41.83 4.93
CA GLU A 274 30.03 -40.61 4.32
C GLU A 274 29.72 -39.36 5.15
N GLU A 275 28.51 -39.28 5.72
CA GLU A 275 28.09 -38.19 6.60
C GLU A 275 28.83 -38.22 7.95
N LYS A 276 28.98 -39.39 8.58
CA LYS A 276 29.80 -39.54 9.80
C LYS A 276 31.26 -39.13 9.54
N ALA A 277 31.83 -39.53 8.40
CA ALA A 277 33.18 -39.13 7.98
C ALA A 277 33.29 -37.64 7.58
N ARG A 278 32.18 -36.99 7.19
CA ARG A 278 32.10 -35.53 6.97
C ARG A 278 32.03 -34.79 8.31
N ALA A 279 31.19 -35.25 9.25
CA ALA A 279 31.03 -34.68 10.58
C ALA A 279 32.32 -34.77 11.41
N ILE A 280 33.02 -35.91 11.39
CA ILE A 280 34.32 -36.08 12.07
C ILE A 280 35.36 -35.10 11.51
N ARG A 281 35.43 -34.93 10.18
CA ARG A 281 36.34 -33.94 9.56
C ARG A 281 35.95 -32.49 9.91
N ALA A 282 34.66 -32.16 9.91
CA ALA A 282 34.17 -30.83 10.30
C ALA A 282 34.47 -30.52 11.77
N ALA A 283 34.32 -31.49 12.67
CA ALA A 283 34.66 -31.35 14.09
C ALA A 283 36.18 -31.15 14.29
N ALA A 284 37.02 -31.94 13.60
CA ALA A 284 38.47 -31.76 13.63
C ALA A 284 38.90 -30.40 13.07
N ALA A 285 38.31 -29.96 11.96
CA ALA A 285 38.54 -28.64 11.36
C ALA A 285 38.14 -27.48 12.29
N SER A 286 36.97 -27.58 12.94
CA SER A 286 36.51 -26.60 13.93
C SER A 286 37.45 -26.54 15.14
N SER A 287 37.86 -27.69 15.67
CA SER A 287 38.80 -27.80 16.79
C SER A 287 40.17 -27.20 16.45
N PHE A 288 40.65 -27.43 15.21
CA PHE A 288 41.88 -26.82 14.68
C PHE A 288 41.76 -25.29 14.55
N LYS A 289 40.64 -24.76 14.06
CA LYS A 289 40.41 -23.30 14.02
C LYS A 289 40.29 -22.68 15.43
N SER A 290 39.75 -23.41 16.41
CA SER A 290 39.78 -22.99 17.82
C SER A 290 41.21 -22.87 18.35
N MET A 291 42.05 -23.88 18.13
CA MET A 291 43.47 -23.87 18.46
C MET A 291 44.22 -22.67 17.84
N LEU A 292 43.96 -22.35 16.56
CA LEU A 292 44.53 -21.16 15.91
C LEU A 292 44.11 -19.85 16.62
N LYS A 293 42.83 -19.75 16.99
CA LYS A 293 42.28 -18.59 17.70
C LYS A 293 42.82 -18.44 19.12
N GLU A 294 42.99 -19.55 19.85
CA GLU A 294 43.51 -19.59 21.21
C GLU A 294 44.97 -19.12 21.31
N LYS A 295 45.77 -19.29 20.23
CA LYS A 295 47.17 -18.84 20.20
C LYS A 295 47.32 -17.31 20.23
N GLY A 296 46.30 -16.56 19.81
CA GLY A 296 46.22 -15.09 19.94
C GLY A 296 47.15 -14.25 19.05
N ASP A 297 48.34 -14.73 18.69
CA ASP A 297 49.31 -14.03 17.85
C ASP A 297 49.08 -14.19 16.33
N ILE A 298 48.06 -14.96 15.94
CA ILE A 298 47.70 -15.21 14.54
C ILE A 298 46.76 -14.10 14.06
N ASN A 299 47.26 -13.25 13.15
CA ASN A 299 46.51 -12.18 12.51
C ASN A 299 46.41 -12.38 10.99
N VAL A 300 45.69 -11.50 10.30
CA VAL A 300 45.41 -11.54 8.85
C VAL A 300 46.64 -11.61 7.92
N ASN A 301 47.84 -11.27 8.44
CA ASN A 301 49.11 -11.30 7.72
C ASN A 301 50.04 -12.45 8.17
N SER A 302 49.63 -13.29 9.13
CA SER A 302 50.38 -14.46 9.56
C SER A 302 50.50 -15.50 8.45
N ARG A 303 51.67 -16.15 8.38
CA ARG A 303 52.01 -17.12 7.32
C ARG A 303 52.17 -18.52 7.90
N TRP A 304 51.56 -19.52 7.27
CA TRP A 304 51.58 -20.92 7.73
C TRP A 304 52.98 -21.42 8.09
N SER A 305 53.97 -21.14 7.23
CA SER A 305 55.37 -21.55 7.41
C SER A 305 56.06 -20.99 8.67
N ARG A 306 55.51 -19.95 9.31
CA ARG A 306 56.01 -19.41 10.60
C ARG A 306 55.24 -19.95 11.82
N VAL A 307 54.05 -20.50 11.62
CA VAL A 307 53.14 -20.89 12.71
C VAL A 307 53.10 -22.40 12.90
N LYS A 308 53.13 -23.19 11.81
CA LYS A 308 52.88 -24.64 11.81
C LYS A 308 53.69 -25.44 12.85
N ASP A 309 54.96 -25.09 13.06
CA ASP A 309 55.85 -25.83 13.94
C ASP A 309 55.59 -25.54 15.42
N SER A 310 55.08 -24.34 15.76
CA SER A 310 54.61 -24.01 17.11
C SER A 310 53.28 -24.67 17.49
N LEU A 311 52.56 -25.24 16.50
CA LEU A 311 51.31 -25.98 16.71
C LEU A 311 51.52 -27.50 16.74
N ARG A 312 52.73 -27.97 16.39
CA ARG A 312 53.02 -29.37 16.06
C ARG A 312 52.61 -30.36 17.15
N ASP A 313 52.65 -29.93 18.41
CA ASP A 313 52.41 -30.80 19.56
C ASP A 313 50.97 -30.87 20.07
N ASP A 314 50.10 -29.94 19.68
CA ASP A 314 48.69 -29.94 20.09
C ASP A 314 47.95 -31.17 19.52
N PRO A 315 47.17 -31.92 20.32
CA PRO A 315 46.37 -33.04 19.83
C PRO A 315 45.47 -32.67 18.63
N ARG A 316 44.93 -31.45 18.59
CA ARG A 316 44.01 -30.95 17.55
C ARG A 316 44.73 -30.74 16.23
N TYR A 317 45.99 -30.30 16.26
CA TYR A 317 46.87 -30.29 15.08
C TYR A 317 47.11 -31.71 14.55
N LYS A 318 47.35 -32.67 15.46
CA LYS A 318 47.60 -34.08 15.14
C LYS A 318 46.34 -34.78 14.57
N CYS A 319 45.14 -34.42 15.03
CA CYS A 319 43.85 -34.94 14.53
C CYS A 319 43.48 -34.53 13.09
N VAL A 320 44.09 -33.48 12.54
CA VAL A 320 43.88 -33.03 11.15
C VAL A 320 44.94 -33.67 10.24
N LYS A 321 44.54 -34.12 9.04
CA LYS A 321 45.45 -34.66 8.02
C LYS A 321 46.48 -33.62 7.58
N HIS A 322 47.69 -34.04 7.21
CA HIS A 322 48.77 -33.11 6.87
C HIS A 322 48.40 -32.15 5.72
N GLU A 323 47.66 -32.64 4.74
CA GLU A 323 47.20 -31.94 3.54
C GLU A 323 46.15 -30.86 3.87
N ASP A 324 45.25 -31.16 4.81
CA ASP A 324 44.14 -30.28 5.19
C ASP A 324 44.60 -29.09 6.07
N ARG A 325 45.74 -29.21 6.78
CA ARG A 325 46.19 -28.23 7.78
C ARG A 325 46.46 -26.83 7.22
N GLU A 326 47.15 -26.73 6.08
CA GLU A 326 47.44 -25.43 5.46
C GLU A 326 46.18 -24.81 4.82
N VAL A 327 45.28 -25.65 4.29
CA VAL A 327 43.97 -25.21 3.78
C VAL A 327 43.15 -24.58 4.91
N LEU A 328 42.99 -25.29 6.04
CA LEU A 328 42.24 -24.81 7.20
C LEU A 328 42.87 -23.57 7.86
N PHE A 329 44.20 -23.43 7.82
CA PHE A 329 44.87 -22.20 8.22
C PHE A 329 44.53 -21.04 7.29
N ASN A 330 44.60 -21.23 5.97
CA ASN A 330 44.29 -20.19 5.00
C ASN A 330 42.79 -19.80 5.00
N GLU A 331 41.88 -20.76 5.28
CA GLU A 331 40.48 -20.47 5.59
C GLU A 331 40.36 -19.58 6.84
N TYR A 332 41.03 -19.91 7.94
CA TYR A 332 41.00 -19.11 9.16
C TYR A 332 41.54 -17.67 8.95
N ILE A 333 42.63 -17.51 8.19
CA ILE A 333 43.13 -16.18 7.79
C ILE A 333 42.11 -15.43 6.94
N SER A 334 41.33 -16.12 6.11
CA SER A 334 40.27 -15.52 5.30
C SER A 334 39.04 -15.13 6.13
N GLU A 335 38.68 -15.94 7.14
CA GLU A 335 37.64 -15.64 8.14
C GLU A 335 38.00 -14.38 8.95
N LEU A 336 39.26 -14.26 9.41
CA LEU A 336 39.75 -13.06 10.10
C LEU A 336 39.59 -11.80 9.23
N LYS A 337 39.99 -11.87 7.94
CA LYS A 337 39.83 -10.75 6.98
C LYS A 337 38.36 -10.39 6.78
N ALA A 338 37.48 -11.38 6.63
CA ALA A 338 36.05 -11.15 6.48
C ALA A 338 35.39 -10.56 7.75
N ILE A 339 35.96 -10.80 8.95
CA ILE A 339 35.52 -10.18 10.20
C ILE A 339 35.97 -8.71 10.26
N GLU A 340 37.23 -8.41 9.93
CA GLU A 340 37.80 -7.06 9.89
C GLU A 340 37.08 -6.16 8.87
N GLU A 341 36.93 -6.63 7.63
CA GLU A 341 36.23 -5.94 6.54
C GLU A 341 34.71 -5.77 6.82
N LYS A 342 34.14 -6.59 7.70
CA LYS A 342 32.74 -6.46 8.18
C LYS A 342 32.61 -5.51 9.37
N ALA A 343 33.66 -5.33 10.17
CA ALA A 343 33.73 -4.29 11.19
C ALA A 343 33.89 -2.91 10.54
N GLU A 344 34.85 -2.75 9.61
CA GLU A 344 35.08 -1.50 8.88
C GLU A 344 33.80 -1.01 8.17
N ARG A 345 33.11 -1.89 7.44
CA ARG A 345 31.82 -1.54 6.81
C ARG A 345 30.76 -1.08 7.81
N LYS A 346 30.67 -1.71 8.99
CA LYS A 346 29.71 -1.29 10.03
C LYS A 346 30.04 0.10 10.56
N ASP A 347 31.31 0.36 10.85
CA ASP A 347 31.72 1.64 11.43
C ASP A 347 31.68 2.77 10.40
N LYS A 348 31.94 2.48 9.11
CA LYS A 348 31.63 3.40 8.01
C LYS A 348 30.14 3.73 7.93
N VAL A 349 29.25 2.74 8.00
CA VAL A 349 27.79 2.96 7.98
C VAL A 349 27.34 3.82 9.17
N LYS A 350 27.79 3.52 10.40
CA LYS A 350 27.50 4.34 11.58
C LYS A 350 27.95 5.80 11.38
N LYS A 351 29.16 6.01 10.85
CA LYS A 351 29.69 7.36 10.58
C LYS A 351 28.85 8.10 9.53
N GLU A 352 28.46 7.43 8.45
CA GLU A 352 27.57 8.02 7.45
C GLU A 352 26.19 8.35 8.04
N GLU A 353 25.63 7.53 8.92
CA GLU A 353 24.37 7.80 9.63
C GLU A 353 24.49 8.99 10.60
N GLU A 354 25.59 9.08 11.34
CA GLU A 354 25.90 10.20 12.24
C GLU A 354 26.08 11.52 11.46
N GLU A 355 26.79 11.49 10.32
CA GLU A 355 26.95 12.65 9.45
C GLU A 355 25.60 13.08 8.83
N LYS A 356 24.76 12.14 8.37
CA LYS A 356 23.39 12.39 7.90
C LYS A 356 22.45 12.89 9.01
N LEU A 357 22.73 12.60 10.28
CA LEU A 357 21.98 13.15 11.41
C LEU A 357 22.41 14.61 11.70
N LYS A 358 23.73 14.85 11.79
CA LYS A 358 24.31 16.19 11.96
C LYS A 358 23.97 17.13 10.81
N GLU A 359 23.84 16.63 9.58
CA GLU A 359 23.41 17.42 8.43
C GLU A 359 21.95 17.88 8.56
N ARG A 360 21.03 16.96 8.89
CA ARG A 360 19.62 17.30 9.15
C ARG A 360 19.46 18.28 10.32
N GLU A 361 20.26 18.13 11.37
CA GLU A 361 20.30 19.09 12.49
C GLU A 361 20.72 20.50 12.02
N ARG A 362 21.79 20.62 11.22
CA ARG A 362 22.24 21.89 10.64
C ARG A 362 21.20 22.50 9.71
N GLU A 363 20.49 21.69 8.92
CA GLU A 363 19.43 22.18 8.03
C GLU A 363 18.22 22.68 8.84
N LEU A 364 17.77 21.93 9.85
CA LEU A 364 16.69 22.37 10.75
C LEU A 364 17.06 23.66 11.49
N ARG A 365 18.31 23.80 11.96
CA ARG A 365 18.81 25.04 12.57
C ARG A 365 18.77 26.20 11.58
N LYS A 366 19.31 26.03 10.37
CA LYS A 366 19.26 27.04 9.29
C LYS A 366 17.84 27.35 8.82
N ARG A 367 16.89 26.43 8.98
CA ARG A 367 15.46 26.66 8.69
C ARG A 367 14.84 27.51 9.79
N LYS A 368 14.97 27.09 11.06
CA LYS A 368 14.44 27.83 12.22
C LYS A 368 14.99 29.27 12.26
N GLU A 369 16.28 29.46 11.99
CA GLU A 369 16.90 30.79 11.93
C GLU A 369 16.28 31.70 10.86
N ARG A 370 15.96 31.16 9.67
CA ARG A 370 15.27 31.92 8.61
C ARG A 370 13.84 32.25 9.00
N GLU A 371 13.10 31.30 9.57
CA GLU A 371 11.73 31.49 10.04
C GLU A 371 11.69 32.53 11.18
N GLU A 372 12.67 32.53 12.08
CA GLU A 372 12.83 33.51 13.17
C GLU A 372 13.18 34.92 12.64
N GLN A 373 14.11 35.03 11.68
CA GLN A 373 14.41 36.30 11.00
C GLN A 373 13.21 36.85 10.23
N GLU A 374 12.41 35.99 9.60
CA GLU A 374 11.17 36.41 8.93
C GLU A 374 10.11 36.88 9.92
N MET A 375 9.90 36.15 11.02
CA MET A 375 8.98 36.52 12.08
C MET A 375 9.34 37.87 12.73
N GLU A 376 10.61 38.17 12.97
CA GLU A 376 10.98 39.49 13.52
C GLU A 376 10.87 40.61 12.48
N ARG A 377 11.12 40.35 11.19
CA ARG A 377 10.79 41.30 10.10
C ARG A 377 9.29 41.58 10.02
N VAL A 378 8.43 40.60 10.31
CA VAL A 378 6.97 40.80 10.39
C VAL A 378 6.61 41.61 11.64
N ARG A 379 7.14 41.26 12.82
CA ARG A 379 6.90 42.02 14.07
C ARG A 379 7.33 43.48 13.98
N LEU A 380 8.52 43.76 13.43
CA LEU A 380 9.01 45.13 13.22
C LEU A 380 8.08 45.93 12.28
N LYS A 381 7.55 45.31 11.22
CA LYS A 381 6.54 45.93 10.35
C LYS A 381 5.21 46.18 11.05
N VAL A 382 4.84 45.36 12.03
CA VAL A 382 3.63 45.57 12.87
C VAL A 382 3.86 46.73 13.84
N ARG A 383 4.92 46.68 14.67
CA ARG A 383 5.27 47.77 15.61
C ARG A 383 5.36 49.13 14.92
N ARG A 384 6.02 49.21 13.77
CA ARG A 384 6.13 50.43 12.97
C ARG A 384 4.78 50.91 12.41
N LYS A 385 3.87 50.02 12.00
CA LYS A 385 2.51 50.40 11.59
C LYS A 385 1.70 50.94 12.76
N GLU A 386 1.82 50.32 13.93
CA GLU A 386 1.17 50.76 15.17
C GLU A 386 1.70 52.13 15.62
N ALA A 387 3.02 52.34 15.56
CA ALA A 387 3.66 53.64 15.80
C ALA A 387 3.16 54.73 14.84
N VAL A 388 3.11 54.45 13.52
CA VAL A 388 2.55 55.37 12.51
C VAL A 388 1.09 55.72 12.81
N ALA A 389 0.23 54.72 13.06
CA ALA A 389 -1.19 54.94 13.33
C ALA A 389 -1.41 55.72 14.65
N SER A 390 -0.61 55.44 15.68
CA SER A 390 -0.65 56.13 16.96
C SER A 390 -0.19 57.60 16.85
N PHE A 391 0.87 57.86 16.07
CA PHE A 391 1.31 59.23 15.77
C PHE A 391 0.29 59.98 14.89
N GLN A 392 -0.36 59.31 13.93
CA GLN A 392 -1.47 59.90 13.17
C GLN A 392 -2.67 60.25 14.06
N ALA A 393 -2.99 59.44 15.07
CA ALA A 393 -4.00 59.78 16.07
C ALA A 393 -3.61 61.04 16.88
N LEU A 394 -2.36 61.10 17.36
CA LEU A 394 -1.82 62.30 18.05
C LEU A 394 -1.92 63.57 17.19
N LEU A 395 -1.59 63.47 15.89
CA LEU A 395 -1.73 64.58 14.94
C LEU A 395 -3.20 65.01 14.78
N VAL A 396 -4.12 64.05 14.63
CA VAL A 396 -5.56 64.32 14.53
C VAL A 396 -6.12 64.93 15.82
N GLU A 397 -5.63 64.52 16.99
CA GLU A 397 -6.01 65.06 18.29
C GLU A 397 -5.53 66.51 18.48
N THR A 398 -4.26 66.78 18.22
CA THR A 398 -3.59 68.03 18.62
C THR A 398 -3.51 69.09 17.52
N ILE A 399 -3.35 68.70 16.25
CA ILE A 399 -3.14 69.62 15.13
C ILE A 399 -4.45 69.78 14.36
N LYS A 400 -5.08 70.96 14.51
CA LYS A 400 -6.36 71.31 13.87
C LYS A 400 -6.25 72.39 12.78
N ASP A 401 -5.16 73.15 12.77
CA ASP A 401 -4.94 74.28 11.86
C ASP A 401 -4.26 73.80 10.56
N PRO A 402 -4.86 73.97 9.37
CA PRO A 402 -4.25 73.63 8.08
C PRO A 402 -3.05 74.53 7.71
N GLN A 403 -2.71 75.54 8.51
CA GLN A 403 -1.54 76.41 8.32
C GLN A 403 -0.42 76.19 9.35
N ALA A 404 -0.56 75.23 10.28
CA ALA A 404 0.42 74.99 11.34
C ALA A 404 1.80 74.53 10.79
N SER A 405 2.87 75.00 11.42
CA SER A 405 4.25 74.67 11.06
C SER A 405 4.80 73.49 11.87
N TRP A 406 5.70 72.69 11.27
CA TRP A 406 6.33 71.56 11.96
C TRP A 406 7.20 72.00 13.14
N THR A 407 7.97 73.07 12.99
CA THR A 407 8.88 73.60 14.02
C THR A 407 8.14 74.11 15.26
N GLU A 408 6.96 74.70 15.10
CA GLU A 408 6.12 75.12 16.22
C GLU A 408 5.30 73.96 16.83
N SER A 409 4.98 72.94 16.02
CA SER A 409 4.15 71.80 16.43
C SER A 409 4.96 70.71 17.15
N LYS A 410 6.19 70.45 16.72
CA LYS A 410 7.05 69.37 17.25
C LYS A 410 7.20 69.43 18.78
N PRO A 411 7.52 70.57 19.43
CA PRO A 411 7.63 70.65 20.90
C PRO A 411 6.30 70.51 21.66
N LYS A 412 5.16 70.48 20.96
CA LYS A 412 3.83 70.19 21.51
C LYS A 412 3.51 68.69 21.39
N LEU A 413 3.88 68.08 20.26
CA LEU A 413 3.76 66.64 19.99
C LEU A 413 4.69 65.81 20.88
N GLU A 414 5.93 66.27 21.10
CA GLU A 414 6.91 65.63 22.00
C GLU A 414 6.49 65.62 23.48
N LYS A 415 5.46 66.40 23.86
CA LYS A 415 4.89 66.44 25.22
C LYS A 415 3.64 65.58 25.39
N ASP A 416 3.33 64.74 24.41
CA ASP A 416 2.24 63.76 24.50
C ASP A 416 2.44 62.80 25.69
N PRO A 417 1.50 62.72 26.65
CA PRO A 417 1.64 61.84 27.82
C PRO A 417 1.69 60.35 27.50
N GLN A 418 1.24 59.94 26.30
CA GLN A 418 1.35 58.57 25.80
C GLN A 418 2.69 58.28 25.11
N GLY A 419 3.59 59.26 24.98
CA GLY A 419 4.91 59.09 24.38
C GLY A 419 4.89 58.76 22.88
N ARG A 420 3.80 59.01 22.16
CA ARG A 420 3.61 58.57 20.77
C ARG A 420 4.60 59.22 19.80
N ALA A 421 5.08 60.43 20.12
CA ALA A 421 6.14 61.14 19.41
C ALA A 421 7.58 60.75 19.85
N ALA A 422 7.72 59.82 20.80
CA ALA A 422 9.00 59.32 21.30
C ALA A 422 9.18 57.80 21.02
N ASN A 423 8.36 57.23 20.14
CA ASN A 423 8.37 55.80 19.82
C ASN A 423 9.59 55.45 18.92
N PRO A 424 10.44 54.48 19.31
CA PRO A 424 11.68 54.16 18.58
C PRO A 424 11.47 53.48 17.21
N ASP A 425 10.28 52.94 16.90
CA ASP A 425 9.97 52.36 15.58
C ASP A 425 9.65 53.45 14.51
N LEU A 426 9.64 54.74 14.89
CA LEU A 426 9.29 55.89 14.04
C LEU A 426 10.32 57.03 14.16
N ASP A 427 11.00 57.39 13.07
CA ASP A 427 12.04 58.42 13.12
C ASP A 427 11.50 59.87 12.95
N SER A 428 12.35 60.88 13.20
CA SER A 428 11.93 62.29 13.12
C SER A 428 11.64 62.78 11.69
N SER A 429 12.06 62.05 10.64
CA SER A 429 11.75 62.32 9.24
C SER A 429 10.38 61.74 8.87
N ASP A 430 10.09 60.51 9.32
CA ASP A 430 8.76 59.91 9.22
C ASP A 430 7.71 60.75 9.96
N MET A 431 8.00 61.18 11.19
CA MET A 431 7.10 62.05 11.96
C MET A 431 6.86 63.38 11.26
N GLU A 432 7.89 64.01 10.70
CA GLU A 432 7.73 65.25 9.93
C GLU A 432 6.91 65.02 8.64
N LYS A 433 7.12 63.90 7.96
CA LYS A 433 6.36 63.51 6.76
C LYS A 433 4.88 63.28 7.09
N LEU A 434 4.58 62.55 8.15
CA LEU A 434 3.21 62.30 8.63
C LEU A 434 2.52 63.61 9.05
N PHE A 435 3.24 64.52 9.71
CA PHE A 435 2.76 65.87 10.00
C PHE A 435 2.40 66.62 8.72
N ARG A 436 3.30 66.66 7.73
CA ARG A 436 3.07 67.35 6.44
C ARG A 436 1.91 66.75 5.65
N GLU A 437 1.73 65.43 5.71
CA GLU A 437 0.60 64.71 5.11
C GLU A 437 -0.72 65.04 5.82
N HIS A 438 -0.74 65.09 7.16
CA HIS A 438 -1.90 65.52 7.94
C HIS A 438 -2.30 66.98 7.66
N ILE A 439 -1.34 67.90 7.61
CA ILE A 439 -1.58 69.31 7.24
C ILE A 439 -2.20 69.40 5.83
N LYS A 440 -1.68 68.64 4.86
CA LYS A 440 -2.26 68.55 3.52
C LYS A 440 -3.71 68.03 3.56
N MET A 441 -4.00 66.98 4.33
CA MET A 441 -5.35 66.43 4.47
C MET A 441 -6.34 67.40 5.14
N LEU A 442 -5.89 68.18 6.15
CA LEU A 442 -6.68 69.26 6.75
C LEU A 442 -6.98 70.36 5.73
N TYR A 443 -5.97 70.78 4.97
CA TYR A 443 -6.08 71.80 3.93
C TYR A 443 -7.05 71.36 2.81
N GLU A 444 -6.91 70.13 2.29
CA GLU A 444 -7.79 69.58 1.25
C GLU A 444 -9.24 69.45 1.74
N ARG A 445 -9.45 69.13 3.03
CA ARG A 445 -10.78 69.20 3.65
C ARG A 445 -11.32 70.63 3.67
N CYS A 446 -10.54 71.62 4.08
CA CYS A 446 -10.97 73.03 4.06
C CYS A 446 -11.29 73.54 2.64
N VAL A 447 -10.53 73.11 1.62
CA VAL A 447 -10.83 73.42 0.21
C VAL A 447 -12.15 72.79 -0.24
N ASN A 448 -12.42 71.55 0.15
CA ASN A 448 -13.67 70.86 -0.22
C ASN A 448 -14.88 71.40 0.54
N ASP A 449 -14.76 71.69 1.84
CA ASP A 449 -15.77 72.41 2.64
C ASP A 449 -16.11 73.77 2.01
N PHE A 450 -15.09 74.51 1.52
CA PHE A 450 -15.26 75.80 0.86
C PHE A 450 -15.91 75.68 -0.53
N ARG A 451 -15.63 74.60 -1.28
CA ARG A 451 -16.32 74.30 -2.56
C ARG A 451 -17.79 73.93 -2.35
N ALA A 452 -18.11 73.17 -1.31
CA ALA A 452 -19.49 72.87 -0.93
C ALA A 452 -20.24 74.17 -0.57
N LEU A 453 -19.64 75.01 0.28
CA LEU A 453 -20.16 76.35 0.60
C LEU A 453 -20.42 77.20 -0.65
N LEU A 454 -19.49 77.23 -1.62
CA LEU A 454 -19.67 77.95 -2.88
C LEU A 454 -20.89 77.43 -3.67
N ALA A 455 -21.11 76.12 -3.71
CA ALA A 455 -22.24 75.52 -4.41
C ALA A 455 -23.59 75.69 -3.69
N GLU A 456 -23.59 75.72 -2.35
CA GLU A 456 -24.78 75.93 -1.52
C GLU A 456 -25.24 77.40 -1.52
N VAL A 457 -24.30 78.35 -1.61
CA VAL A 457 -24.58 79.80 -1.47
C VAL A 457 -24.63 80.55 -2.80
N ILE A 458 -23.95 80.08 -3.84
CA ILE A 458 -23.99 80.66 -5.20
C ILE A 458 -24.87 79.76 -6.09
N THR A 459 -26.13 79.61 -5.68
CA THR A 459 -27.20 78.97 -6.46
C THR A 459 -27.54 79.79 -7.72
N GLN A 460 -28.35 79.23 -8.63
CA GLN A 460 -28.76 79.94 -9.85
C GLN A 460 -29.45 81.28 -9.55
N ASP A 461 -30.34 81.33 -8.55
CA ASP A 461 -31.02 82.57 -8.15
C ASP A 461 -30.05 83.59 -7.55
N ALA A 462 -29.14 83.17 -6.66
CA ALA A 462 -28.12 84.03 -6.07
C ALA A 462 -27.06 84.50 -7.09
N ALA A 463 -26.88 83.75 -8.18
CA ALA A 463 -26.05 84.12 -9.32
C ALA A 463 -26.77 85.09 -10.29
N ALA A 464 -28.09 85.01 -10.42
CA ALA A 464 -28.91 85.89 -11.26
C ALA A 464 -29.28 87.22 -10.58
N GLN A 465 -29.18 87.33 -9.25
CA GLN A 465 -29.39 88.58 -8.52
C GLN A 465 -28.31 89.62 -8.85
N GLU A 466 -28.67 90.57 -9.71
CA GLU A 466 -27.90 91.79 -9.95
C GLU A 466 -28.10 92.82 -8.83
N THR A 467 -27.03 93.55 -8.54
CA THR A 467 -27.08 94.79 -7.74
C THR A 467 -27.09 95.99 -8.69
N GLU A 468 -27.48 97.17 -8.20
CA GLU A 468 -27.70 98.43 -8.97
C GLU A 468 -26.54 98.86 -9.91
N GLY A 469 -25.35 98.28 -9.78
CA GLY A 469 -24.21 98.47 -10.68
C GLY A 469 -23.82 97.23 -11.50
N GLY A 470 -24.77 96.37 -11.89
CA GLY A 470 -24.56 95.20 -12.76
C GLY A 470 -23.70 94.07 -12.16
N LYS A 471 -23.59 94.01 -10.83
CA LYS A 471 -22.68 93.07 -10.13
C LYS A 471 -23.45 91.92 -9.49
N THR A 472 -23.14 90.70 -9.93
CA THR A 472 -23.68 89.42 -9.45
C THR A 472 -22.71 88.68 -8.52
N ALA A 473 -23.14 87.56 -7.92
CA ALA A 473 -22.26 86.66 -7.17
C ALA A 473 -21.24 85.89 -8.06
N LEU A 474 -21.39 85.91 -9.39
CA LEU A 474 -20.45 85.30 -10.33
C LEU A 474 -19.39 86.30 -10.87
N ASN A 475 -19.75 87.57 -11.09
CA ASN A 475 -18.82 88.55 -11.67
C ASN A 475 -18.04 89.39 -10.62
N SER A 476 -18.45 89.37 -9.34
CA SER A 476 -17.91 90.24 -8.30
C SER A 476 -17.58 89.48 -7.02
N TRP A 477 -16.27 89.38 -6.69
CA TRP A 477 -15.81 88.77 -5.44
C TRP A 477 -16.38 89.47 -4.21
N SER A 478 -16.44 90.80 -4.21
CA SER A 478 -17.03 91.57 -3.10
C SER A 478 -18.52 91.27 -2.90
N THR A 479 -19.25 90.97 -3.99
CA THR A 479 -20.65 90.54 -3.93
C THR A 479 -20.75 89.13 -3.35
N ALA A 480 -20.04 88.15 -3.92
CA ALA A 480 -20.03 86.77 -3.44
C ALA A 480 -19.60 86.65 -1.96
N LYS A 481 -18.53 87.34 -1.59
CA LYS A 481 -17.96 87.39 -0.24
C LYS A 481 -18.97 87.84 0.83
N ARG A 482 -19.95 88.69 0.49
CA ARG A 482 -21.02 89.10 1.41
C ARG A 482 -21.89 87.91 1.82
N HIS A 483 -22.24 87.06 0.86
CA HIS A 483 -23.07 85.87 1.07
C HIS A 483 -22.28 84.71 1.69
N LEU A 484 -20.98 84.59 1.38
CA LEU A 484 -20.12 83.53 1.93
C LEU A 484 -19.65 83.81 3.38
N LYS A 485 -19.43 85.07 3.76
CA LYS A 485 -18.86 85.47 5.07
C LYS A 485 -19.56 84.91 6.33
N PRO A 486 -20.91 84.74 6.39
CA PRO A 486 -21.60 84.21 7.57
C PRO A 486 -21.26 82.76 7.91
N ASP A 487 -20.87 81.93 6.93
CA ASP A 487 -20.67 80.50 7.16
C ASP A 487 -19.31 80.20 7.84
N PRO A 488 -19.25 79.33 8.86
CA PRO A 488 -17.99 78.95 9.52
C PRO A 488 -16.90 78.40 8.58
N ARG A 489 -17.26 77.70 7.50
CA ARG A 489 -16.35 77.15 6.48
C ARG A 489 -15.60 78.26 5.74
N TYR A 490 -16.22 79.42 5.53
CA TYR A 490 -15.55 80.60 4.97
C TYR A 490 -14.34 81.00 5.81
N ASN A 491 -14.45 80.91 7.14
CA ASN A 491 -13.37 81.32 8.05
C ASN A 491 -12.28 80.26 8.22
N LYS A 492 -12.59 78.97 8.08
CA LYS A 492 -11.62 77.85 8.08
C LYS A 492 -10.67 77.88 6.86
N MET A 493 -11.17 78.27 5.69
CA MET A 493 -10.35 78.33 4.47
C MET A 493 -9.23 79.39 4.59
N PRO A 494 -7.94 79.09 4.32
CA PRO A 494 -6.86 80.09 4.32
C PRO A 494 -7.16 81.35 3.51
N ARG A 495 -6.91 82.53 4.10
CA ARG A 495 -7.36 83.84 3.57
C ARG A 495 -6.87 84.14 2.15
N LYS A 496 -5.67 83.70 1.79
CA LYS A 496 -5.01 84.01 0.51
C LYS A 496 -5.67 83.31 -0.70
N GLU A 497 -6.45 82.26 -0.47
CA GLU A 497 -6.93 81.35 -1.53
C GLU A 497 -8.45 81.43 -1.76
N ARG A 498 -9.21 81.99 -0.81
CA ARG A 498 -10.68 82.09 -0.86
C ARG A 498 -11.17 82.68 -2.19
N GLU A 499 -10.51 83.74 -2.66
CA GLU A 499 -10.83 84.40 -3.93
C GLU A 499 -10.43 83.55 -5.15
N ALA A 500 -9.27 82.89 -5.11
CA ALA A 500 -8.80 82.06 -6.23
C ALA A 500 -9.68 80.81 -6.43
N LEU A 501 -10.19 80.23 -5.33
CA LEU A 501 -11.17 79.15 -5.38
C LEU A 501 -12.54 79.63 -5.86
N TRP A 502 -13.03 80.78 -5.36
CA TRP A 502 -14.27 81.40 -5.86
C TRP A 502 -14.17 81.69 -7.36
N ARG A 503 -13.06 82.26 -7.85
CA ARG A 503 -12.89 82.64 -9.25
C ARG A 503 -12.98 81.43 -10.18
N ARG A 504 -12.28 80.34 -9.86
CA ARG A 504 -12.38 79.08 -10.61
C ARG A 504 -13.80 78.51 -10.62
N TYR A 505 -14.48 78.53 -9.47
CA TYR A 505 -15.87 78.09 -9.34
C TYR A 505 -16.83 78.95 -10.17
N ALA A 506 -16.68 80.28 -10.13
CA ALA A 506 -17.50 81.21 -10.87
C ALA A 506 -17.32 81.04 -12.39
N GLU A 507 -16.07 80.87 -12.85
CA GLU A 507 -15.78 80.50 -14.24
C GLU A 507 -16.44 79.17 -14.64
N ASP A 508 -16.39 78.14 -13.78
CA ASP A 508 -17.04 76.84 -14.05
C ASP A 508 -18.57 76.97 -14.12
N MET A 509 -19.17 77.83 -13.31
CA MET A 509 -20.61 78.11 -13.36
C MET A 509 -21.00 78.90 -14.61
N LEU A 510 -20.20 79.89 -15.03
CA LEU A 510 -20.40 80.62 -16.29
C LEU A 510 -20.23 79.69 -17.52
N ARG A 511 -19.22 78.80 -17.50
CA ARG A 511 -19.04 77.74 -18.51
C ARG A 511 -20.29 76.84 -18.60
N LYS A 512 -20.82 76.39 -17.46
CA LYS A 512 -22.04 75.57 -17.39
C LYS A 512 -23.28 76.30 -17.89
N GLN A 513 -23.49 77.55 -17.46
CA GLN A 513 -24.61 78.39 -17.92
C GLN A 513 -24.58 78.55 -19.45
N LYS A 514 -23.40 78.85 -20.03
CA LYS A 514 -23.28 78.91 -21.49
C LYS A 514 -23.63 77.56 -22.14
N SER A 515 -23.02 76.45 -21.70
CA SER A 515 -23.31 75.14 -22.30
C SER A 515 -24.77 74.67 -22.15
N ALA A 516 -25.49 75.18 -21.14
CA ALA A 516 -26.92 74.92 -20.98
C ALA A 516 -27.78 75.74 -21.96
N LEU A 517 -27.41 77.00 -22.21
CA LEU A 517 -28.02 77.83 -23.26
C LEU A 517 -27.76 77.23 -24.65
N ASP A 518 -26.50 76.88 -24.95
CA ASP A 518 -26.10 76.26 -26.22
C ASP A 518 -26.93 74.95 -26.47
N GLN A 519 -27.22 74.15 -25.43
CA GLN A 519 -28.04 72.93 -25.52
C GLN A 519 -29.55 73.19 -25.62
N GLU A 520 -30.08 74.26 -25.04
CA GLU A 520 -31.49 74.64 -25.22
C GLU A 520 -31.74 75.21 -26.63
N GLU A 521 -30.79 75.97 -27.18
CA GLU A 521 -30.83 76.40 -28.59
C GLU A 521 -30.78 75.19 -29.54
N GLU A 522 -29.87 74.24 -29.31
CA GLU A 522 -29.77 73.01 -30.12
C GLU A 522 -31.10 72.24 -30.13
N LYS A 523 -31.71 71.97 -28.96
CA LYS A 523 -33.06 71.35 -28.87
C LYS A 523 -34.13 72.16 -29.60
N HIS A 524 -34.09 73.49 -29.51
CA HIS A 524 -35.08 74.35 -30.15
C HIS A 524 -34.93 74.33 -31.69
N THR A 525 -33.73 74.10 -32.22
CA THR A 525 -33.55 73.82 -33.66
C THR A 525 -34.09 72.45 -34.06
N ASP A 526 -33.85 71.42 -33.25
CA ASP A 526 -34.23 70.02 -33.55
C ASP A 526 -35.77 69.82 -33.54
N VAL A 527 -36.48 70.48 -32.62
CA VAL A 527 -37.96 70.56 -32.61
C VAL A 527 -38.49 71.24 -33.87
N LYS A 528 -37.75 72.21 -34.44
CA LYS A 528 -38.14 72.94 -35.65
C LYS A 528 -37.80 72.16 -36.94
N GLY A 529 -36.78 71.31 -36.90
CA GLY A 529 -36.39 70.42 -38.01
C GLY A 529 -37.42 69.32 -38.28
N ARG A 530 -38.14 68.83 -37.26
CA ARG A 530 -39.07 67.69 -37.37
C ARG A 530 -40.40 67.94 -38.10
N SER A 531 -40.66 69.17 -38.57
CA SER A 531 -41.86 69.50 -39.36
C SER A 531 -41.63 69.52 -40.89
N SER A 532 -40.47 69.09 -41.38
CA SER A 532 -40.18 68.98 -42.82
C SER A 532 -39.22 67.83 -43.11
N GLY A 533 -39.37 67.18 -44.28
CA GLY A 533 -38.51 66.07 -44.72
C GLY A 533 -39.03 64.69 -44.32
N GLY A 534 -39.98 64.16 -45.09
CA GLY A 534 -40.43 62.78 -44.99
C GLY A 534 -39.84 61.87 -46.07
N ASP A 535 -39.71 60.59 -45.70
CA ASP A 535 -39.60 59.39 -46.54
C ASP A 535 -38.22 59.01 -47.15
N PHE A 536 -38.07 57.69 -47.35
CA PHE A 536 -36.94 56.90 -47.88
C PHE A 536 -35.62 56.96 -47.07
N GLY A 537 -34.99 55.85 -46.70
CA GLY A 537 -35.34 54.43 -46.91
C GLY A 537 -34.55 53.49 -45.99
N ARG A 538 -34.98 52.23 -45.89
CA ARG A 538 -34.41 51.23 -44.95
C ARG A 538 -33.00 50.79 -45.37
N TYR A 539 -32.14 50.44 -44.41
CA TYR A 539 -31.88 49.03 -44.05
C TYR A 539 -31.09 48.90 -42.73
N SER A 540 -31.39 47.84 -41.98
CA SER A 540 -30.77 47.54 -40.68
C SER A 540 -29.54 46.64 -40.82
N SER A 541 -28.51 46.87 -40.00
CA SER A 541 -28.10 45.92 -38.92
C SER A 541 -26.77 46.33 -38.29
N GLY A 542 -26.77 46.60 -36.98
CA GLY A 542 -25.54 46.81 -36.20
C GLY A 542 -25.00 45.49 -35.64
N THR A 543 -23.78 45.11 -35.99
CA THR A 543 -23.10 43.93 -35.43
C THR A 543 -22.83 44.12 -33.93
N ARG A 544 -23.20 43.12 -33.13
CA ARG A 544 -23.00 43.10 -31.67
C ARG A 544 -21.82 42.20 -31.28
N ARG A 545 -21.08 42.61 -30.24
CA ARG A 545 -20.17 41.80 -29.41
C ARG A 545 -18.97 41.18 -30.14
N THR A 546 -17.79 41.75 -29.92
CA THR A 546 -16.60 40.92 -29.66
C THR A 546 -16.71 40.32 -28.26
N HIS A 547 -16.29 39.06 -28.13
CA HIS A 547 -16.14 38.37 -26.86
C HIS A 547 -14.69 37.90 -26.83
N GLU A 548 -13.87 38.44 -25.93
CA GLU A 548 -12.47 38.02 -25.79
C GLU A 548 -12.27 37.26 -24.48
N ARG A 549 -11.44 36.21 -24.55
CA ARG A 549 -11.14 35.29 -23.46
C ARG A 549 -9.76 34.69 -23.70
N ARG A 550 -8.77 35.14 -22.93
CA ARG A 550 -7.57 34.35 -22.66
C ARG A 550 -6.98 34.70 -21.30
#